data_AF-A0A7C1CNC9-F1
#
_entry.id   AF-A0A7C1CNC9-F1
#
_cell.length_a   1.000
_cell.length_b   1.000
_cell.length_c   1.000
_cell.angle_alpha   90.00
_cell.angle_beta   90.00
_cell.angle_gamma   90.00
#
_symmetry.space_group_name_H-M   'P 1'
#
loop_
_entity.id
_entity.type
_entity.pdbx_description
1 polymer ?
#
loop_
_entity_poly.entity_id
_entity_poly.type
_entity_poly.pdbx_seq_one_letter_code
_entity_poly.pdbx_strand_id
1 'polypeptide(L)'
;MSNDMHTIRKTEDNEARLAQRDAETQMALGIFISILAVPVLIGSFWADDMHSRVVNITAGAVLLGIGLGLLGYGWTKRSRLLR
;
A
#
# COMPACT_ATOMS: atom_id res chain seq x y z
N MET A 1 -23.86 -28.06 -22.56
CA MET A 1 -22.83 -27.12 -23.02
C MET A 1 -23.13 -25.64 -22.75
N SER A 2 -24.37 -25.20 -22.50
CA SER A 2 -24.67 -23.78 -22.18
C SER A 2 -24.44 -23.38 -20.71
N ASN A 3 -24.64 -24.30 -19.76
CA ASN A 3 -24.46 -24.03 -18.32
C ASN A 3 -22.99 -23.84 -17.91
N ASP A 4 -22.06 -24.63 -18.48
CA ASP A 4 -20.63 -24.52 -18.16
C ASP A 4 -20.04 -23.19 -18.65
N MET A 5 -20.52 -22.67 -19.76
CA MET A 5 -20.06 -21.38 -20.28
C MET A 5 -20.44 -20.20 -19.36
N HIS A 6 -21.54 -20.33 -18.59
CA HIS A 6 -22.02 -19.28 -17.70
C HIS A 6 -21.35 -19.30 -16.33
N THR A 7 -20.92 -20.47 -15.86
CA THR A 7 -20.16 -20.60 -14.61
C THR A 7 -18.73 -20.09 -14.75
N ILE A 8 -18.04 -20.39 -15.87
CA ILE A 8 -16.66 -19.93 -16.12
C ILE A 8 -16.56 -18.40 -16.19
N ARG A 9 -17.47 -17.72 -16.90
CA ARG A 9 -17.49 -16.25 -16.94
C ARG A 9 -17.71 -15.61 -15.57
N LYS A 10 -18.63 -16.16 -14.77
CA LYS A 10 -18.87 -15.64 -13.41
C LYS A 10 -17.64 -15.79 -12.51
N THR A 11 -16.84 -16.83 -12.67
CA THR A 11 -15.61 -17.02 -11.91
C THR A 11 -14.51 -16.05 -12.35
N GLU A 12 -14.26 -15.88 -13.66
CA GLU A 12 -13.27 -14.92 -14.16
C GLU A 12 -13.61 -13.47 -13.78
N ASP A 13 -14.87 -13.07 -13.92
CA ASP A 13 -15.34 -11.73 -13.55
C ASP A 13 -15.19 -11.46 -12.04
N ASN A 14 -15.43 -12.49 -11.21
CA ASN A 14 -15.25 -12.38 -9.77
C ASN A 14 -13.77 -12.30 -9.38
N GLU A 15 -12.90 -13.09 -9.99
CA GLU A 15 -11.46 -13.04 -9.74
C GLU A 15 -10.86 -11.69 -10.13
N ALA A 16 -11.25 -11.15 -11.29
CA ALA A 16 -10.83 -9.80 -11.71
C ALA A 16 -11.29 -8.72 -10.71
N ARG A 17 -12.54 -8.80 -10.22
CA ARG A 17 -13.06 -7.88 -9.20
C ARG A 17 -12.35 -8.01 -7.85
N LEU A 18 -12.01 -9.23 -7.43
CA LEU A 18 -11.25 -9.47 -6.20
C LEU A 18 -9.84 -8.88 -6.31
N ALA A 19 -9.14 -9.15 -7.42
CA ALA A 19 -7.82 -8.60 -7.68
C ALA A 19 -7.80 -7.06 -7.71
N GLN A 20 -8.86 -6.44 -8.22
CA GLN A 20 -9.01 -4.99 -8.24
C GLN A 20 -9.23 -4.42 -6.83
N ARG A 21 -10.08 -5.05 -6.01
CA ARG A 21 -10.30 -4.66 -4.60
C ARG A 21 -9.04 -4.81 -3.75
N ASP A 22 -8.26 -5.87 -3.97
CA ASP A 22 -6.99 -6.06 -3.28
C ASP A 22 -5.99 -4.95 -3.63
N ALA A 23 -5.91 -4.55 -4.90
CA ALA A 23 -5.05 -3.45 -5.33
C ALA A 23 -5.48 -2.10 -4.74
N GLU A 24 -6.78 -1.83 -4.67
CA GLU A 24 -7.32 -0.61 -4.07
C GLU A 24 -7.05 -0.56 -2.56
N THR A 25 -7.26 -1.68 -1.86
CA THR A 25 -6.97 -1.82 -0.43
C THR A 25 -5.47 -1.63 -0.16
N GLN A 26 -4.61 -2.21 -1.00
CA GLN A 26 -3.16 -2.07 -0.87
C GLN A 26 -2.68 -0.63 -1.06
N MET A 27 -3.26 0.12 -2.01
CA MET A 27 -2.97 1.55 -2.15
C MET A 27 -3.46 2.34 -0.94
N ALA A 28 -4.67 2.09 -0.45
CA ALA A 28 -5.22 2.76 0.72
C ALA A 28 -4.34 2.54 1.96
N LEU A 29 -3.87 1.30 2.17
CA LEU A 29 -2.94 0.95 3.23
C LEU A 29 -1.60 1.70 3.10
N GLY A 30 -1.05 1.75 1.88
CA GLY A 30 0.19 2.49 1.61
C GLY A 30 0.07 3.99 1.91
N ILE A 31 -1.03 4.62 1.52
CA ILE A 31 -1.33 6.03 1.83
C ILE A 31 -1.42 6.23 3.34
N PHE A 32 -2.18 5.38 4.02
CA PHE A 32 -2.37 5.47 5.47
C PHE A 32 -1.04 5.37 6.23
N ILE A 33 -0.22 4.38 5.92
CA ILE A 33 1.10 4.18 6.54
C ILE A 33 2.01 5.38 6.25
N SER A 34 1.99 5.91 5.02
CA SER A 34 2.79 7.08 4.65
C SER A 34 2.38 8.33 5.44
N ILE A 35 1.08 8.56 5.64
CA ILE A 35 0.58 9.67 6.46
C ILE A 35 1.02 9.53 7.92
N LEU A 36 1.00 8.32 8.49
CA LEU A 36 1.48 8.08 9.85
C LEU A 36 3.00 8.26 10.00
N ALA A 37 3.77 8.04 8.95
CA ALA A 37 5.22 8.22 8.99
C ALA A 37 5.65 9.70 9.10
N VAL A 38 4.86 10.62 8.52
CA VAL A 38 5.13 12.06 8.56
C VAL A 38 5.26 12.61 9.99
N PRO A 39 4.28 12.44 10.90
CA PRO A 39 4.40 12.95 12.27
C PRO A 39 5.51 12.27 13.08
N VAL A 40 5.87 11.01 12.78
CA VAL A 40 7.01 10.32 13.43
C VAL A 40 8.34 10.98 13.03
N LEU A 41 8.50 11.28 11.74
CA LEU A 41 9.67 12.01 11.24
C LEU A 41 9.71 13.44 11.77
N ILE A 42 8.57 14.14 11.82
CA ILE A 42 8.45 15.47 12.40
C ILE A 42 8.85 15.45 13.88
N GLY A 43 8.28 14.54 14.68
CA GLY A 43 8.60 14.40 16.11
C GLY A 43 10.06 14.09 16.39
N SER A 44 10.79 13.52 15.43
CA SER A 44 12.23 13.31 15.52
C SER A 44 13.03 14.63 15.59
N PHE A 45 12.50 15.74 15.06
CA PHE A 45 13.17 17.04 15.12
C PHE A 45 13.05 17.74 16.48
N TRP A 46 12.05 17.36 17.29
CA TRP A 46 11.84 17.88 18.65
C TRP A 46 12.41 16.97 19.75
N ALA A 47 13.12 15.90 19.39
CA ALA A 47 13.74 15.01 20.37
C ALA A 47 15.04 15.63 20.93
N ASP A 48 15.08 15.88 22.24
CA ASP A 48 16.23 16.45 22.94
C ASP A 48 17.39 15.45 23.12
N ASP A 49 17.09 14.15 23.19
CA ASP A 49 18.08 13.09 23.35
C ASP A 49 18.55 12.52 22.00
N MET A 50 19.87 12.44 21.81
CA MET A 50 20.50 11.86 20.60
C MET A 50 20.04 10.41 20.35
N HIS A 51 19.93 9.60 21.41
CA HIS A 51 19.48 8.21 21.30
C HIS A 51 18.02 8.12 20.80
N SER A 52 17.11 8.89 21.41
CA SER A 52 15.70 8.94 21.01
C SER A 52 15.52 9.44 19.58
N ARG A 53 16.35 10.41 19.17
CA ARG A 53 16.35 10.96 17.82
C ARG A 53 16.74 9.93 16.77
N VAL A 54 17.79 9.15 16.99
CA VAL A 54 18.23 8.09 16.05
C VAL A 54 17.16 7.01 15.90
N VAL A 55 16.55 6.58 17.00
CA VAL A 55 15.49 5.56 16.98
C VAL A 55 14.26 6.07 16.22
N ASN A 56 13.79 7.30 16.49
CA ASN A 56 12.62 7.84 15.81
C ASN A 56 12.86 8.09 14.32
N ILE A 57 14.05 8.57 13.93
CA ILE A 57 14.41 8.73 12.52
C ILE A 57 14.42 7.37 11.82
N THR A 58 15.00 6.35 12.45
CA THR A 58 15.06 4.99 11.88
C THR A 58 13.67 4.39 11.74
N ALA A 59 12.85 4.48 12.78
CA ALA A 59 11.47 4.00 12.77
C ALA A 59 10.63 4.73 11.72
N GLY A 60 10.73 6.07 11.66
CA GLY A 60 10.03 6.89 10.67
C GLY A 60 10.48 6.60 9.25
N ALA A 61 11.78 6.41 9.00
CA ALA A 61 12.32 6.08 7.69
C ALA A 61 11.86 4.70 7.21
N VAL A 62 11.85 3.69 8.08
CA VAL A 62 11.33 2.36 7.76
C VAL A 62 9.83 2.42 7.47
N LEU A 63 9.06 3.12 8.31
CA LEU A 63 7.61 3.25 8.14
C LEU A 63 7.27 3.97 6.82
N LEU A 64 7.97 5.06 6.51
CA LEU A 64 7.85 5.79 5.26
C LEU A 64 8.22 4.91 4.06
N GLY A 65 9.32 4.15 4.15
CA GLY A 65 9.77 3.24 3.12
C GLY A 65 8.74 2.15 2.80
N ILE A 66 8.12 1.56 3.82
CA ILE A 66 7.04 0.58 3.65
C ILE A 66 5.81 1.23 3.01
N GLY A 67 5.39 2.41 3.49
CA GLY A 67 4.25 3.15 2.94
C GLY A 67 4.45 3.48 1.45
N LEU A 68 5.60 4.03 1.09
CA LEU A 68 5.97 4.35 -0.29
C LEU A 68 6.12 3.10 -1.16
N GLY A 69 6.66 2.00 -0.62
CA GLY A 69 6.78 0.73 -1.32
C GLY A 69 5.42 0.14 -1.70
N LEU A 70 4.47 0.16 -0.77
CA LEU A 70 3.09 -0.29 -1.01
C LEU A 70 2.37 0.60 -2.03
N LEU A 71 2.51 1.91 -1.89
CA LEU A 71 2.00 2.90 -2.85
C LEU A 71 2.57 2.68 -4.25
N GLY A 72 3.89 2.55 -4.38
CA GLY A 72 4.58 2.34 -5.65
C GLY A 72 4.21 1.02 -6.32
N TYR A 73 4.07 -0.06 -5.54
CA TYR A 73 3.62 -1.35 -6.05
C TYR A 73 2.17 -1.28 -6.55
N GLY A 74 1.28 -0.66 -5.77
CA GLY A 74 -0.11 -0.44 -6.17
C GLY A 74 -0.21 0.37 -7.46
N TRP A 75 0.56 1.46 -7.57
CA TRP A 75 0.60 2.29 -8.77
C TRP A 75 1.14 1.50 -9.98
N THR A 76 2.21 0.74 -9.81
CA THR A 76 2.79 -0.09 -10.89
C THR A 76 1.81 -1.15 -11.39
N LYS A 77 1.03 -1.78 -10.51
CA LYS A 77 -0.04 -2.71 -10.88
C LYS A 77 -1.16 -2.00 -11.65
N ARG A 78 -1.61 -0.84 -11.17
CA ARG A 78 -2.64 -0.03 -11.84
C ARG A 78 -2.21 0.46 -13.22
N SER A 79 -0.96 0.90 -13.36
CA SER A 79 -0.40 1.33 -14.65
C SER A 79 -0.26 0.18 -15.65
N ARG A 80 -0.08 -1.07 -15.20
CA ARG A 80 -0.10 -2.26 -16.07
C ARG A 80 -1.49 -2.69 -16.51
N LEU A 81 -2.53 -2.38 -15.73
CA LEU A 81 -3.92 -2.68 -16.09
C LEU A 81 -4.51 -1.66 -17.09
N LEU A 82 -3.90 -0.48 -17.22
CA LEU A 82 -4.32 0.58 -18.14
C LEU A 82 -3.58 0.56 -19.49
N ARG A 83 -2.66 -0.38 -19.69
CA ARG A 83 -1.96 -0.65 -20.96
C ARG A 83 -2.46 -1.96 -21.54
#